data_AF-A0A3B8UJW1-F1
#
_entry.id   AF-A0A3B8UJW1-F1
#
_cell.length_a   1.000
_cell.length_b   1.000
_cell.length_c   1.000
_cell.angle_alpha   90.00
_cell.angle_beta   90.00
_cell.angle_gamma   90.00
#
_symmetry.space_group_name_H-M   'P 1'
#
loop_
_entity.id
_entity.type
_entity.pdbx_description
1 polymer ?
#
loop_
_entity_poly.entity_id
_entity_poly.type
_entity_poly.pdbx_seq_one_letter_code
_entity_poly.pdbx_strand_id
1 'polypeptide(L)'
;VATVARTYRLAIDDFLKDPELYKSRIPFYKSEISKCTYRQYTTGFFFGKPDENTQIYESNTYIKEYTYLGIVGDMNEEGLYNIEQRNKFS
;
A
#
# COMPACT_ATOMS: atom_id res chain seq x y z
N VAL A 1 -6.22 -2.77 4.24
CA VAL A 1 -7.40 -3.51 3.75
C VAL A 1 -8.11 -2.79 2.61
N ALA A 2 -8.55 -1.53 2.78
CA ALA A 2 -9.25 -0.77 1.73
C ALA A 2 -8.44 -0.61 0.42
N THR A 3 -7.14 -0.33 0.51
CA THR A 3 -6.26 -0.21 -0.67
C THR A 3 -6.18 -1.51 -1.47
N VAL A 4 -6.07 -2.67 -0.80
CA VAL A 4 -6.06 -3.99 -1.46
C VAL A 4 -7.36 -4.21 -2.24
N ALA A 5 -8.50 -4.06 -1.58
CA ALA A 5 -9.80 -4.26 -2.21
C ALA A 5 -10.02 -3.31 -3.41
N ARG A 6 -9.64 -2.04 -3.25
CA ARG A 6 -9.72 -1.03 -4.32
C ARG A 6 -8.84 -1.40 -5.51
N THR A 7 -7.59 -1.80 -5.28
CA THR A 7 -6.65 -2.12 -6.36
C THR A 7 -7.10 -3.35 -7.16
N TYR A 8 -7.61 -4.39 -6.48
CA TYR A 8 -8.18 -5.54 -7.19
C TYR A 8 -9.43 -5.18 -7.98
N ARG A 9 -10.33 -4.37 -7.40
CA ARG A 9 -11.51 -3.88 -8.13
C ARG A 9 -11.11 -3.13 -9.40
N LEU A 10 -10.19 -2.19 -9.26
CA LEU A 10 -9.67 -1.40 -10.38
C LEU A 10 -9.04 -2.30 -11.45
N ALA A 11 -8.22 -3.27 -11.06
CA ALA A 11 -7.60 -4.19 -12.00
C ALA A 11 -8.62 -5.07 -12.76
N ILE A 12 -9.69 -5.50 -12.08
CA ILE A 12 -10.81 -6.23 -12.69
C ILE A 12 -11.55 -5.32 -13.68
N ASP A 13 -11.88 -4.10 -13.27
CA ASP A 13 -12.61 -3.15 -14.10
C ASP A 13 -11.80 -2.77 -15.36
N ASP A 14 -10.48 -2.57 -15.21
CA ASP A 14 -9.57 -2.31 -16.32
C ASP A 14 -9.46 -3.52 -17.27
N PHE A 15 -9.42 -4.75 -16.75
CA PHE A 15 -9.40 -5.96 -17.57
C PHE A 15 -10.70 -6.16 -18.35
N LEU A 16 -11.85 -5.92 -17.71
CA LEU A 16 -13.16 -6.00 -18.34
C LEU A 16 -13.33 -4.94 -19.43
N LYS A 17 -12.67 -3.79 -19.29
CA LYS A 17 -12.65 -2.72 -20.29
C LYS A 17 -11.73 -3.06 -21.47
N ASP A 18 -10.48 -3.44 -21.18
CA ASP A 18 -9.47 -3.82 -22.17
C ASP A 18 -8.35 -4.65 -21.52
N PRO A 19 -8.13 -5.90 -21.95
CA PRO A 19 -7.02 -6.73 -21.46
C PRO A 19 -5.62 -6.09 -21.59
N GLU A 20 -5.38 -5.26 -22.61
CA GLU A 20 -4.07 -4.60 -22.81
C GLU A 20 -3.89 -3.42 -21.84
N LEU A 21 -4.97 -2.71 -21.50
CA LEU A 21 -4.96 -1.71 -20.42
C LEU A 21 -4.61 -2.35 -19.08
N TYR A 22 -5.20 -3.50 -18.75
CA TYR A 22 -4.83 -4.25 -17.55
C TYR A 22 -3.33 -4.61 -17.56
N LYS A 23 -2.83 -5.19 -18.65
CA LYS A 23 -1.43 -5.62 -18.76
C LYS A 23 -0.44 -4.45 -18.60
N SER A 24 -0.70 -3.34 -19.30
CA SER A 24 0.15 -2.15 -19.21
C SER A 24 0.21 -1.53 -17.80
N ARG A 25 -0.85 -1.71 -17.00
CA ARG A 25 -0.97 -1.18 -15.64
C ARG A 25 -0.55 -2.17 -14.54
N ILE A 26 -0.06 -3.36 -14.87
CA ILE A 26 0.47 -4.33 -13.88
C ILE A 26 1.48 -3.71 -12.90
N PRO A 27 2.46 -2.90 -13.35
CA PRO A 27 3.41 -2.27 -12.43
C PRO A 27 2.72 -1.34 -11.41
N PHE A 28 1.68 -0.62 -11.84
CA PHE A 28 0.90 0.27 -10.98
C PHE A 28 0.09 -0.51 -9.93
N TYR A 29 -0.57 -1.62 -10.29
CA TYR A 29 -1.28 -2.42 -9.29
C TYR A 29 -0.33 -3.01 -8.25
N LYS A 30 0.86 -3.43 -8.67
CA LYS A 30 1.91 -3.94 -7.76
C LYS A 30 2.33 -2.86 -6.76
N SER A 31 2.54 -1.62 -7.20
CA SER A 31 2.91 -0.53 -6.29
C SER A 31 1.76 -0.14 -5.34
N GLU A 32 0.51 -0.18 -5.80
CA GLU A 32 -0.63 0.08 -4.92
C GLU A 32 -0.82 -1.01 -3.85
N ILE A 33 -0.57 -2.29 -4.20
CA ILE A 33 -0.66 -3.40 -3.25
C ILE A 33 0.50 -3.33 -2.23
N SER A 34 1.71 -2.97 -2.67
CA SER A 34 2.88 -2.87 -1.77
C SER A 34 2.76 -1.76 -0.73
N LYS A 35 1.96 -0.73 -0.98
CA LYS A 35 1.65 0.33 0.01
C LYS A 35 0.91 -0.17 1.25
N CYS A 36 0.26 -1.33 1.14
CA CYS A 36 -0.38 -1.93 2.29
C CYS A 36 0.69 -2.49 3.20
N THR A 37 0.83 -1.91 4.38
CA THR A 37 1.63 -2.45 5.46
C THR A 37 1.57 -3.99 5.52
N TYR A 38 2.68 -4.63 5.15
CA TYR A 38 2.79 -6.08 5.01
C TYR A 38 4.04 -6.59 5.72
N ARG A 39 3.99 -7.87 6.13
CA ARG A 39 5.17 -8.63 6.53
C ARG A 39 5.70 -9.33 5.27
N GLN A 40 7.02 -9.35 5.08
CA GLN A 40 7.60 -10.08 3.95
C GLN A 40 7.16 -11.55 3.96
N TYR A 41 6.84 -12.06 2.78
CA TYR A 41 6.53 -13.47 2.59
C TYR A 41 7.81 -14.28 2.45
N THR A 42 7.80 -15.50 2.99
CA THR A 42 8.89 -16.48 2.87
C THR A 42 8.34 -17.77 2.30
N THR A 43 9.14 -18.48 1.50
CA THR A 43 8.82 -19.82 1.01
C THR A 43 8.95 -20.89 2.10
N GLY A 44 9.44 -20.51 3.29
CA GLY A 44 9.58 -21.39 4.44
C GLY A 44 10.43 -22.61 4.12
N PHE A 45 9.89 -23.80 4.39
CA PHE A 45 10.58 -25.08 4.20
C PHE A 45 10.27 -25.74 2.84
N PHE A 46 9.54 -25.08 1.96
CA PHE A 46 8.99 -25.71 0.75
C PHE A 46 10.07 -26.11 -0.27
N PHE A 47 11.14 -25.32 -0.41
CA PHE A 47 12.22 -25.57 -1.37
C PHE A 47 13.52 -26.07 -0.73
N GLY A 48 13.54 -26.37 0.56
CA GLY A 48 14.72 -26.85 1.27
C GLY A 48 14.86 -26.30 2.68
N LYS A 49 16.06 -26.43 3.25
CA LYS A 49 16.38 -25.86 4.56
C LYS A 49 16.40 -24.33 4.46
N PRO A 50 15.72 -23.61 5.38
CA PRO A 50 15.78 -22.16 5.48
C PRO A 50 17.21 -21.66 5.55
N ASP A 51 17.51 -20.61 4.80
CA ASP A 51 18.76 -19.86 4.84
C ASP A 51 18.57 -18.50 5.53
N GLU A 52 19.61 -17.69 5.52
CA GLU A 52 19.63 -16.32 6.08
C GLU A 52 18.56 -15.37 5.51
N ASN A 53 18.04 -15.66 4.31
CA ASN A 53 16.98 -14.88 3.67
C ASN A 53 15.57 -15.38 4.03
N THR A 54 15.47 -16.55 4.65
CA THR A 54 14.20 -17.23 4.94
C THR A 54 13.62 -16.81 6.29
N GLN A 55 14.47 -16.35 7.22
CA GLN A 55 14.06 -15.74 8.48
C GLN A 55 14.12 -14.21 8.38
N ILE A 56 13.06 -13.55 8.85
CA ILE A 56 12.99 -12.09 8.94
C ILE A 56 13.79 -11.66 10.18
N TYR A 57 15.11 -11.54 10.01
CA TYR A 57 16.02 -11.00 11.04
C TYR A 57 16.04 -9.47 11.04
N GLU A 58 15.85 -8.86 9.86
CA GLU A 58 15.81 -7.41 9.69
C GLU A 58 14.40 -6.86 9.90
N SER A 59 14.09 -6.60 11.16
CA SER A 59 13.02 -5.72 11.62
C SER A 59 11.60 -6.28 11.52
N ASN A 60 10.90 -6.21 12.65
CA ASN A 60 9.46 -6.40 12.78
C ASN A 60 8.64 -5.27 12.10
N THR A 61 9.24 -4.52 11.18
CA THR A 61 8.71 -3.23 10.72
C THR A 61 7.95 -3.44 9.43
N TYR A 62 6.65 -3.62 9.60
CA TYR A 62 5.65 -3.12 8.68
C TYR A 62 6.15 -1.92 7.86
N ILE A 63 6.44 -2.13 6.56
CA ILE A 63 6.86 -1.06 5.66
C ILE A 63 5.66 -0.12 5.50
N LYS A 64 5.86 1.17 5.83
CA LYS A 64 4.84 2.20 5.73
C LYS A 64 5.47 3.43 5.07
N GLU A 65 5.15 3.64 3.79
CA GLU A 65 5.70 4.75 3.01
C GLU A 65 5.16 6.12 3.46
N TYR A 66 3.94 6.16 4.01
CA TYR A 66 3.27 7.41 4.39
C TYR A 66 2.40 7.24 5.63
N THR A 67 2.34 8.28 6.45
CA THR A 67 1.37 8.37 7.56
C THR A 67 0.24 9.30 7.18
N TYR A 68 -0.97 8.78 7.14
CA TYR A 68 -2.18 9.58 6.99
C TYR A 68 -2.38 10.45 8.24
N LEU A 69 -2.27 11.78 8.12
CA LEU A 69 -2.34 12.69 9.26
C LEU A 69 -3.76 13.16 9.56
N GLY A 70 -4.61 13.32 8.54
CA GLY A 70 -5.93 13.93 8.71
C GLY A 70 -6.60 14.32 7.40
N ILE A 71 -7.74 15.00 7.51
CA ILE A 71 -8.52 15.55 6.39
C ILE A 71 -8.34 17.05 6.38
N VAL A 72 -8.02 17.62 5.22
CA VAL A 72 -7.98 19.07 5.01
C VAL A 72 -9.41 19.57 4.81
N GLY A 73 -9.82 20.55 5.60
CA GLY A 73 -11.10 21.24 5.52
C GLY A 73 -10.98 22.62 4.88
N ASP A 74 -11.91 23.51 5.22
CA ASP A 74 -12.02 24.83 4.59
C ASP A 74 -10.85 25.76 4.91
N MET A 75 -10.63 26.72 4.01
CA MET A 75 -9.65 27.80 4.12
C MET A 75 -10.28 29.02 4.80
N ASN A 76 -9.58 29.64 5.74
CA ASN A 76 -10.00 30.91 6.34
C ASN A 76 -9.60 32.12 5.46
N GLU A 77 -10.02 33.31 5.87
CA GLU A 77 -9.73 34.57 5.15
C GLU A 77 -8.22 34.91 5.10
N GLU A 78 -7.42 34.35 6.00
CA GLU A 78 -5.97 34.53 6.09
C GLU A 78 -5.19 33.53 5.22
N GLY A 79 -5.88 32.63 4.52
CA GLY A 79 -5.28 31.59 3.67
C GLY A 79 -4.81 30.34 4.41
N LEU A 80 -5.21 30.17 5.68
CA LEU A 80 -4.91 28.99 6.50
C LEU A 80 -6.00 27.93 6.36
N TYR A 81 -5.62 26.66 6.35
CA TYR A 81 -6.54 25.53 6.23
C TYR A 81 -6.78 24.85 7.57
N ASN A 82 -8.04 24.53 7.85
CA ASN A 82 -8.38 23.65 8.96
C ASN A 82 -7.97 22.22 8.64
N ILE A 83 -7.36 21.51 9.59
CA ILE A 83 -7.02 20.09 9.45
C ILE A 83 -7.69 19.30 10.57
N GLU A 84 -8.55 18.34 10.20
CA GLU A 84 -9.07 17.35 11.13
C GLU A 84 -7.99 16.27 11.36
N GLN A 85 -7.31 16.35 12.49
CA GLN A 85 -6.27 15.39 12.85
C GLN A 85 -6.86 13.99 13.10
N ARG A 86 -6.30 12.99 12.42
CA ARG A 86 -6.65 11.56 12.58
C ARG A 86 -5.50 10.70 13.09
N ASN A 87 -4.27 11.20 13.02
CA ASN A 87 -3.08 10.56 13.61
C ASN A 87 -2.13 11.60 14.23
N LYS A 88 -1.22 11.13 15.08
CA LYS A 88 -0.20 11.97 15.72
C LYS A 88 0.72 12.64 14.69
N PHE A 89 0.91 13.96 14.80
CA PHE A 89 2.04 14.66 14.22
C PHE A 89 3.27 14.32 15.07
N SER A 90 4.23 13.57 14.52
CA SER A 90 5.51 13.29 15.16
C SER A 90 6.57 14.27 14.69
#